data_AF-A0A7T5UKQ2-F1
#
_entry.id   AF-A0A7T5UKQ2-F1
#
_cell.length_a   1.000
_cell.length_b   1.000
_cell.length_c   1.000
_cell.angle_alpha   90.00
_cell.angle_beta   90.00
_cell.angle_gamma   90.00
#
_symmetry.space_group_name_H-M   'P 1'
#
loop_
_entity.id
_entity.type
_entity.pdbx_description
1 polymer ?
#
loop_
_entity_poly.entity_id
_entity_poly.type
_entity_poly.pdbx_seq_one_letter_code
_entity_poly.pdbx_strand_id
1 'polypeptide(L)'
;MDVQWFEWGDDAFQKAKSEDKLVLLDISAVWCHWCHRMDADTYADPKVAALLNEKFVPIRVDTDKRPDVNARYNLGGWPTTALLTPDGNLITGATYVPPAQMIQLLEQAQKLYREDRETLEKNALKAAEPRFEEGKPGTHIVEAYRTWLEELYDTQNGGFGLNAKFPQTNLYGLLFALAEEGKGWRDRMVLTLQRMAGGGMFDRIGGGFFRYATQREWTAPHYEKLLEDNSRLVSILLRAYVNLGDKLFLSAAEQTARYMLKTLYDDKEHYFYGSQDADEEYYKLNADERAKRKAPNVDKTLYTDWNCWAVCALLDASVALKEDAYRTSALQTLRTVLEKCFDGERVYHFWPRTSAPATLADATALANALLKAYQCTLEKDYLVSALNVADAMVADFGSLGAFYDVASTDGHGLMAAKHKDADDNGFAATVLLKLFAITGEEKYRILAENALNELAGLVEKRSVFAPQYVEAIMYKERGFVEVSLTGDPEKLGPFIRNVLSRLSERIVIKHAEGAKAEATVCVRETCRGPYDSPDKLFAALETTG
;
A
#
# COMPACT_ATOMS: atom_id res chain seq x y z
N MET A 1 -3.85 19.38 33.22
CA MET A 1 -2.63 18.56 33.20
C MET A 1 -2.80 17.64 32.03
N ASP A 2 -1.85 17.65 31.10
CA ASP A 2 -1.96 16.87 29.87
C ASP A 2 -1.44 15.45 30.11
N VAL A 3 -1.80 14.52 29.22
CA VAL A 3 -1.31 13.14 29.26
C VAL A 3 0.20 13.13 28.97
N GLN A 4 0.97 12.39 29.77
CA GLN A 4 2.42 12.24 29.63
C GLN A 4 2.75 11.06 28.73
N TRP A 5 2.66 11.29 27.41
CA TRP A 5 2.88 10.27 26.40
C TRP A 5 4.33 9.77 26.36
N PHE A 6 4.47 8.46 26.22
CA PHE A 6 5.68 7.78 25.83
C PHE A 6 5.63 7.41 24.34
N GLU A 7 6.79 7.37 23.71
CA GLU A 7 6.97 6.66 22.43
C GLU A 7 6.95 5.15 22.67
N TRP A 8 6.60 4.39 21.64
CA TRP A 8 6.73 2.93 21.70
C TRP A 8 8.20 2.51 21.76
N GLY A 9 8.58 1.81 22.82
CA GLY A 9 9.93 1.26 22.97
C GLY A 9 10.27 0.84 24.40
N ASP A 10 11.54 0.46 24.59
CA ASP A 10 12.04 -0.12 25.84
C ASP A 10 11.75 0.75 27.07
N ASP A 11 11.92 2.06 26.99
CA ASP A 11 11.71 2.97 28.13
C ASP A 11 10.28 2.87 28.68
N ALA A 12 9.28 2.80 27.79
CA ALA A 12 7.87 2.72 28.17
C ALA A 12 7.55 1.37 28.82
N PHE A 13 7.99 0.26 28.21
CA PHE A 13 7.71 -1.08 28.72
C PHE A 13 8.53 -1.43 29.96
N GLN A 14 9.76 -0.92 30.10
CA GLN A 14 10.53 -1.04 31.34
C GLN A 14 9.82 -0.31 32.48
N LYS A 15 9.32 0.90 32.24
CA LYS A 15 8.51 1.63 33.23
C LYS A 15 7.26 0.83 33.60
N ALA A 16 6.51 0.35 32.62
CA ALA A 16 5.29 -0.44 32.83
C ALA A 16 5.56 -1.66 33.71
N LYS A 17 6.62 -2.41 33.44
CA LYS A 17 7.02 -3.59 34.24
C LYS A 17 7.49 -3.21 35.65
N SER A 18 8.34 -2.18 35.77
CA SER A 18 8.89 -1.78 37.07
C SER A 18 7.84 -1.22 38.03
N GLU A 19 6.79 -0.59 37.50
CA GLU A 19 5.70 0.00 38.27
C GLU A 19 4.45 -0.90 38.34
N ASP A 20 4.47 -2.09 37.72
CA ASP A 20 3.33 -3.00 37.54
C ASP A 20 2.07 -2.27 37.02
N LYS A 21 2.29 -1.40 36.02
CA LYS A 21 1.26 -0.57 35.39
C LYS A 21 0.89 -1.10 34.01
N LEU A 22 -0.41 -1.12 33.74
CA LEU A 22 -0.94 -1.37 32.40
C LEU A 22 -0.50 -0.27 31.42
N VAL A 23 -0.41 -0.64 30.15
CA VAL A 23 -0.15 0.30 29.06
C VAL A 23 -1.47 0.69 28.42
N LEU A 24 -1.67 1.99 28.18
CA LEU A 24 -2.65 2.45 27.21
C LEU A 24 -1.89 2.77 25.92
N LEU A 25 -2.20 2.06 24.85
CA LEU A 25 -1.69 2.33 23.51
C LEU A 25 -2.76 3.11 22.73
N ASP A 26 -2.40 4.32 22.31
CA ASP A 26 -3.16 5.16 21.40
C ASP A 26 -2.50 5.12 20.02
N ILE A 27 -3.15 4.46 19.05
CA ILE A 27 -2.71 4.48 17.65
C ILE A 27 -3.52 5.57 16.94
N SER A 28 -2.83 6.64 16.55
CA SER A 28 -3.41 7.82 15.92
C SER A 28 -2.86 8.02 14.51
N ALA A 29 -3.38 9.03 13.82
CA ALA A 29 -2.82 9.50 12.57
C ALA A 29 -2.97 11.02 12.48
N VAL A 30 -1.98 11.69 11.91
CA VAL A 30 -1.99 13.16 11.74
C VAL A 30 -3.14 13.67 10.86
N TRP A 31 -3.67 12.84 9.98
CA TRP A 31 -4.77 13.18 9.08
C TRP A 31 -6.16 12.85 9.65
N CYS A 32 -6.24 12.13 10.77
CA CYS A 32 -7.46 11.47 11.22
C CYS A 32 -8.38 12.40 12.03
N HIS A 33 -9.58 12.67 11.51
CA HIS A 33 -10.55 13.54 12.20
C HIS A 33 -10.90 13.05 13.62
N TRP A 34 -11.22 11.77 13.77
CA TRP A 34 -11.61 11.20 15.07
C TRP A 34 -10.46 11.15 16.07
N CYS A 35 -9.21 11.16 15.59
CA CYS A 35 -8.02 11.20 16.42
C CYS A 35 -7.86 12.60 17.02
N HIS A 36 -8.00 13.65 16.20
CA HIS A 36 -8.06 15.04 16.69
C HIS A 36 -9.22 15.27 17.65
N ARG A 37 -10.37 14.63 17.40
CA ARG A 37 -11.51 14.69 18.31
C ARG A 37 -11.23 14.00 19.64
N MET A 38 -10.58 12.83 19.62
CA MET A 38 -10.16 12.12 20.83
C MET A 38 -9.20 12.96 21.67
N ASP A 39 -8.27 13.67 21.03
CA ASP A 39 -7.38 14.62 21.71
C ASP A 39 -8.14 15.77 22.35
N ALA A 40 -9.07 16.40 21.61
CA ALA A 40 -9.82 17.56 22.06
C ALA A 40 -10.87 17.24 23.15
N ASP A 41 -11.48 16.06 23.07
CA ASP A 41 -12.57 15.66 23.97
C ASP A 41 -12.05 14.80 25.13
N THR A 42 -11.39 13.67 24.83
CA THR A 42 -11.07 12.62 25.80
C THR A 42 -9.75 12.86 26.53
N TYR A 43 -8.66 13.04 25.80
CA TYR A 43 -7.34 13.20 26.42
C TYR A 43 -7.14 14.60 27.05
N ALA A 44 -7.96 15.59 26.66
CA ALA A 44 -8.03 16.90 27.30
C ALA A 44 -8.85 16.91 28.62
N ASP A 45 -9.66 15.87 28.91
CA ASP A 45 -10.42 15.79 30.15
C ASP A 45 -9.46 15.64 31.36
N PRO A 46 -9.50 16.54 32.36
CA PRO A 46 -8.54 16.50 33.47
C PRO A 46 -8.60 15.23 34.32
N LYS A 47 -9.75 14.55 34.39
CA LYS A 47 -9.89 13.30 35.14
C LYS A 47 -9.25 12.15 34.39
N VAL A 48 -9.46 12.09 33.06
CA VAL A 48 -8.81 11.10 32.20
C VAL A 48 -7.30 11.26 32.26
N ALA A 49 -6.80 12.48 32.04
CA ALA A 49 -5.36 12.74 32.04
C ALA A 49 -4.69 12.43 33.39
N ALA A 50 -5.33 12.81 34.51
CA ALA A 50 -4.84 12.48 35.84
C ALA A 50 -4.79 10.96 36.07
N LEU A 51 -5.85 10.23 35.70
CA LEU A 51 -5.91 8.78 35.85
C LEU A 51 -4.84 8.08 35.02
N LEU A 52 -4.63 8.49 33.76
CA LEU A 52 -3.59 7.93 32.89
C LEU A 52 -2.20 8.16 33.46
N ASN A 53 -1.86 9.40 33.82
CA ASN A 53 -0.54 9.72 34.36
C ASN A 53 -0.25 9.01 35.69
N GLU A 54 -1.27 8.82 36.53
CA GLU A 54 -1.09 8.18 37.83
C GLU A 54 -1.02 6.64 37.73
N LYS A 55 -1.87 6.03 36.89
CA LYS A 55 -2.15 4.58 36.96
C LYS A 55 -1.74 3.76 35.74
N PHE A 56 -1.35 4.41 34.64
CA PHE A 56 -0.99 3.74 33.38
C PHE A 56 0.35 4.25 32.86
N VAL A 57 0.88 3.54 31.86
CA VAL A 57 1.92 4.07 30.97
C VAL A 57 1.25 4.35 29.62
N PRO A 58 0.92 5.62 29.32
CA PRO A 58 0.28 5.96 28.04
C PRO A 58 1.35 6.05 26.94
N ILE A 59 1.22 5.21 25.91
CA ILE A 59 2.05 5.17 24.71
C ILE A 59 1.22 5.70 23.55
N ARG A 60 1.80 6.60 22.75
CA ARG A 60 1.19 7.09 21.51
C ARG A 60 2.02 6.65 20.32
N VAL A 61 1.33 6.21 19.28
CA VAL A 61 1.94 5.73 18.04
C VAL A 61 1.22 6.37 16.85
N ASP A 62 1.98 6.95 15.94
CA ASP A 62 1.47 7.34 14.63
C ASP A 62 1.45 6.12 13.70
N THR A 63 0.28 5.85 13.12
CA THR A 63 0.04 4.66 12.29
C THR A 63 0.89 4.60 11.03
N ASP A 64 1.22 5.75 10.45
CA ASP A 64 1.98 5.81 9.21
C ASP A 64 3.48 5.71 9.50
N LYS A 65 3.94 6.12 10.69
CA LYS A 65 5.34 5.96 11.10
C LYS A 65 5.65 4.59 11.70
N ARG A 66 4.64 3.91 12.24
CA ARG A 66 4.74 2.55 12.83
C ARG A 66 3.62 1.65 12.29
N PRO A 67 3.59 1.39 10.98
CA PRO A 67 2.61 0.47 10.39
C PRO A 67 2.73 -0.94 10.98
N ASP A 68 3.91 -1.30 11.49
CA ASP A 68 4.21 -2.56 12.17
C ASP A 68 3.42 -2.75 13.49
N VAL A 69 3.35 -1.69 14.31
CA VAL A 69 2.54 -1.67 15.54
C VAL A 69 1.06 -1.62 15.17
N ASN A 70 0.70 -0.79 14.19
CA ASN A 70 -0.68 -0.71 13.71
C ASN A 70 -1.20 -2.07 13.22
N ALA A 71 -0.43 -2.80 12.43
CA ALA A 71 -0.83 -4.12 11.91
C ALA A 71 -1.14 -5.15 13.01
N ARG A 72 -0.51 -5.03 14.20
CA ARG A 72 -0.68 -5.97 15.31
C ARG A 72 -1.74 -5.54 16.33
N TYR A 73 -1.92 -4.24 16.52
CA TYR A 73 -2.74 -3.71 17.61
C TYR A 73 -3.98 -2.93 17.17
N ASN A 74 -4.14 -2.61 15.88
CA ASN A 74 -5.32 -1.91 15.39
C ASN A 74 -6.59 -2.73 15.61
N LEU A 75 -7.62 -2.09 16.19
CA LEU A 75 -8.89 -2.74 16.54
C LEU A 75 -10.02 -2.41 15.54
N GLY A 76 -9.66 -2.24 14.27
CA GLY A 76 -10.58 -2.01 13.15
C GLY A 76 -10.78 -0.54 12.76
N GLY A 77 -9.93 0.37 13.22
CA GLY A 77 -10.01 1.78 12.83
C GLY A 77 -9.11 2.72 13.62
N TRP A 78 -9.19 4.01 13.30
CA TRP A 78 -8.44 5.07 13.97
C TRP A 78 -9.40 6.10 14.59
N PRO A 79 -9.10 6.62 15.80
CA PRO A 79 -8.02 6.16 16.67
C PRO A 79 -8.27 4.72 17.15
N THR A 80 -7.22 3.98 17.48
CA THR A 80 -7.32 2.73 18.25
C THR A 80 -6.83 3.01 19.68
N THR A 81 -7.64 2.66 20.66
CA THR A 81 -7.30 2.65 22.09
C THR A 81 -7.18 1.21 22.56
N ALA A 82 -5.96 0.72 22.74
CA ALA A 82 -5.69 -0.64 23.20
C ALA A 82 -5.11 -0.62 24.62
N LEU A 83 -5.65 -1.48 25.49
CA LEU A 83 -5.16 -1.65 26.86
C LEU A 83 -4.34 -2.91 26.94
N LEU A 84 -3.08 -2.78 27.31
CA LEU A 84 -2.11 -3.87 27.29
C LEU A 84 -1.58 -4.16 28.69
N THR A 85 -1.16 -5.41 28.91
CA THR A 85 -0.36 -5.79 30.08
C THR A 85 0.99 -5.05 30.07
N PRO A 86 1.75 -5.04 31.19
CA PRO A 86 3.11 -4.48 31.21
C PRO A 86 4.07 -5.15 30.21
N ASP A 87 3.76 -6.36 29.74
CA ASP A 87 4.50 -7.08 28.71
C ASP A 87 4.01 -6.80 27.28
N GLY A 88 3.01 -5.93 27.11
CA GLY A 88 2.48 -5.54 25.81
C GLY A 88 1.38 -6.45 25.26
N ASN A 89 0.83 -7.38 26.04
CA ASN A 89 -0.23 -8.27 25.56
C ASN A 89 -1.60 -7.57 25.61
N LEU A 90 -2.40 -7.70 24.56
CA LEU A 90 -3.72 -7.08 24.47
C LEU A 90 -4.69 -7.66 25.51
N ILE A 91 -5.30 -6.78 26.31
CA ILE A 91 -6.36 -7.12 27.28
C ILE A 91 -7.72 -6.84 26.65
N THR A 92 -7.92 -5.60 26.20
CA THR A 92 -9.16 -5.09 25.63
C THR A 92 -8.87 -3.79 24.88
N GLY A 93 -9.87 -3.24 24.20
CA GLY A 93 -9.77 -1.92 23.58
C GLY A 93 -10.99 -1.55 22.76
N ALA A 94 -10.92 -0.38 22.16
CA ALA A 94 -11.95 0.21 21.33
C ALA A 94 -11.31 1.19 20.33
N THR A 95 -12.11 1.80 19.47
CA THR A 95 -11.63 2.87 18.60
C THR A 95 -11.70 4.23 19.30
N TYR A 96 -12.63 5.10 18.93
CA TYR A 96 -12.91 6.34 19.63
C TYR A 96 -13.65 6.07 20.95
N VAL A 97 -13.18 6.66 22.05
CA VAL A 97 -13.74 6.46 23.40
C VAL A 97 -13.97 7.80 24.08
N PRO A 98 -15.22 8.24 24.30
CA PRO A 98 -15.54 9.46 25.05
C PRO A 98 -15.01 9.47 26.50
N PRO A 99 -14.85 10.64 27.16
CA PRO A 99 -14.21 10.76 28.47
C PRO A 99 -14.78 9.83 29.56
N ALA A 100 -16.10 9.79 29.72
CA ALA A 100 -16.74 8.96 30.74
C ALA A 100 -16.55 7.46 30.47
N GLN A 101 -16.54 7.06 29.20
CA GLN A 101 -16.33 5.68 28.79
C GLN A 101 -14.85 5.29 28.90
N MET A 102 -13.93 6.24 28.70
CA MET A 102 -12.50 6.02 28.89
C MET A 102 -12.19 5.67 30.35
N ILE A 103 -12.77 6.39 31.32
CA ILE A 103 -12.62 6.05 32.74
C ILE A 103 -13.11 4.63 33.03
N GLN A 104 -14.29 4.27 32.51
CA GLN A 104 -14.85 2.92 32.69
C GLN A 104 -13.97 1.83 32.05
N LEU A 105 -13.44 2.09 30.85
CA LEU A 105 -12.55 1.18 30.13
C LEU A 105 -11.25 0.94 30.92
N LEU A 106 -10.66 2.01 31.47
CA LEU A 106 -9.46 1.95 32.29
C LEU A 106 -9.69 1.14 33.58
N GLU A 107 -10.78 1.41 34.28
CA GLU A 107 -11.16 0.67 35.50
C GLU A 107 -11.42 -0.81 35.21
N GLN A 108 -12.12 -1.10 34.10
CA GLN A 108 -12.39 -2.47 33.67
C GLN A 108 -11.10 -3.22 33.33
N ALA A 109 -10.17 -2.59 32.61
CA ALA A 109 -8.88 -3.21 32.26
C ALA A 109 -8.06 -3.54 33.52
N GLN A 110 -8.01 -2.63 34.50
CA GLN A 110 -7.35 -2.90 35.78
C GLN A 110 -7.99 -4.05 36.55
N LYS A 111 -9.32 -4.12 36.56
CA LYS A 111 -10.05 -5.21 37.20
C LYS A 111 -9.72 -6.55 36.54
N LEU A 112 -9.83 -6.63 35.22
CA LEU A 112 -9.51 -7.84 34.45
C LEU A 112 -8.06 -8.29 34.70
N TYR A 113 -7.12 -7.35 34.70
CA TYR A 113 -5.71 -7.67 34.95
C TYR A 113 -5.47 -8.22 36.35
N ARG A 114 -6.13 -7.67 37.39
CA ARG A 114 -5.98 -8.18 38.77
C ARG A 114 -6.64 -9.54 38.98
N GLU A 115 -7.77 -9.78 38.34
CA GLU A 115 -8.58 -10.99 38.55
C GLU A 115 -8.14 -12.17 37.67
N ASP A 116 -7.61 -11.92 36.46
CA ASP A 116 -7.43 -12.96 35.43
C ASP A 116 -6.06 -12.90 34.72
N ARG A 117 -5.02 -12.43 35.42
CA ARG A 117 -3.65 -12.27 34.89
C ARG A 117 -3.10 -13.52 34.22
N GLU A 118 -3.22 -14.68 34.88
CA GLU A 118 -2.68 -15.95 34.39
C GLU A 118 -3.35 -16.37 33.07
N THR A 119 -4.67 -16.16 32.94
CA THR A 119 -5.40 -16.45 31.70
C THR A 119 -4.99 -15.51 30.58
N LEU A 120 -4.80 -14.21 30.86
CA LEU A 120 -4.32 -13.24 29.87
C LEU A 120 -2.93 -13.60 29.35
N GLU A 121 -2.01 -13.96 30.24
CA GLU A 121 -0.66 -14.41 29.87
C GLU A 121 -0.69 -15.71 29.03
N LYS A 122 -1.53 -16.68 29.42
CA LYS A 122 -1.71 -17.92 28.67
C LYS A 122 -2.32 -17.71 27.29
N ASN A 123 -3.32 -16.82 27.18
CA ASN A 123 -3.95 -16.47 25.91
C ASN A 123 -2.96 -15.76 24.98
N ALA A 124 -2.12 -14.88 25.52
CA ALA A 124 -1.08 -14.21 24.76
C ALA A 124 -0.06 -15.20 24.19
N LEU A 125 0.42 -16.14 25.01
CA LEU A 125 1.32 -17.21 24.54
C LEU A 125 0.70 -18.03 23.41
N LYS A 126 -0.57 -18.39 23.54
CA LYS A 126 -1.31 -19.12 22.51
C LYS A 126 -1.52 -18.29 21.23
N ALA A 127 -1.73 -16.97 21.36
CA ALA A 127 -1.90 -16.09 20.22
C ALA A 127 -0.59 -15.88 19.45
N ALA A 128 0.56 -15.98 20.13
CA ALA A 128 1.89 -15.88 19.55
C ALA A 128 2.38 -17.16 18.83
N GLU A 129 1.66 -18.29 18.96
CA GLU A 129 2.05 -19.53 18.28
C GLU A 129 1.90 -19.38 16.75
N PRO A 130 2.97 -19.68 15.96
CA PRO A 130 2.89 -19.64 14.51
C PRO A 130 1.82 -20.62 14.00
N ARG A 131 0.89 -20.12 13.19
CA ARG A 131 -0.08 -20.97 12.50
C ARG A 131 0.45 -21.35 11.13
N PHE A 132 0.90 -22.59 11.00
CA PHE A 132 1.17 -23.18 9.70
C PHE A 132 -0.13 -23.76 9.13
N GLU A 133 -0.45 -23.40 7.89
CA GLU A 133 -1.56 -23.99 7.15
C GLU A 133 -1.02 -24.68 5.90
N GLU A 134 -1.19 -25.99 5.83
CA GLU A 134 -0.79 -26.75 4.64
C GLU A 134 -1.65 -26.35 3.43
N GLY A 135 -1.01 -26.12 2.30
CA GLY A 135 -1.65 -25.78 1.04
C GLY A 135 -0.66 -25.82 -0.12
N LYS A 136 -1.17 -25.70 -1.35
CA LYS A 136 -0.32 -25.59 -2.56
C LYS A 136 -0.81 -24.41 -3.40
N PRO A 137 0.07 -23.53 -3.90
CA PRO A 137 -0.38 -22.42 -4.73
C PRO A 137 -0.87 -22.95 -6.08
N GLY A 138 -1.93 -22.35 -6.60
CA GLY A 138 -2.44 -22.69 -7.92
C GLY A 138 -3.80 -22.04 -8.23
N THR A 139 -4.34 -22.39 -9.40
CA THR A 139 -5.59 -21.80 -9.93
C THR A 139 -6.81 -22.03 -9.05
N HIS A 140 -6.83 -23.07 -8.21
CA HIS A 140 -7.90 -23.29 -7.24
C HIS A 140 -8.00 -22.17 -6.19
N ILE A 141 -6.88 -21.58 -5.76
CA ILE A 141 -6.88 -20.40 -4.88
C ILE A 141 -7.50 -19.21 -5.60
N VAL A 142 -7.15 -19.00 -6.89
CA VAL A 142 -7.72 -17.92 -7.70
C VAL A 142 -9.24 -18.06 -7.82
N GLU A 143 -9.74 -19.26 -8.08
CA GLU A 143 -11.19 -19.50 -8.17
C GLU A 143 -11.89 -19.38 -6.80
N ALA A 144 -11.28 -19.89 -5.72
CA ALA A 144 -11.81 -19.73 -4.36
C ALA A 144 -11.91 -18.24 -3.96
N TYR A 145 -10.89 -17.44 -4.28
CA TYR A 145 -10.88 -16.00 -4.03
C TYR A 145 -11.87 -15.27 -4.92
N ARG A 146 -12.00 -15.66 -6.20
CA ARG A 146 -13.01 -15.10 -7.12
C ARG A 146 -14.42 -15.26 -6.56
N THR A 147 -14.78 -16.47 -6.11
CA THR A 147 -16.10 -16.72 -5.50
C THR A 147 -16.29 -15.87 -4.25
N TRP A 148 -15.26 -15.70 -3.42
CA TRP A 148 -15.34 -14.83 -2.25
C TRP A 148 -15.60 -13.36 -2.62
N LEU A 149 -14.89 -12.85 -3.63
CA LEU A 149 -15.12 -11.50 -4.13
C LEU A 149 -16.52 -11.34 -4.74
N GLU A 150 -17.06 -12.37 -5.39
CA GLU A 150 -18.44 -12.36 -5.92
C GLU A 150 -19.48 -12.26 -4.81
N GLU A 151 -19.28 -12.95 -3.69
CA GLU A 151 -20.14 -12.88 -2.49
C GLU A 151 -20.10 -11.49 -1.84
N LEU A 152 -18.93 -10.84 -1.84
CA LEU A 152 -18.74 -9.51 -1.26
C LEU A 152 -19.19 -8.37 -2.18
N TYR A 153 -19.24 -8.61 -3.50
CA TYR A 153 -19.46 -7.55 -4.47
C TYR A 153 -20.88 -6.97 -4.42
N ASP A 154 -20.95 -5.64 -4.35
CA ASP A 154 -22.22 -4.92 -4.39
C ASP A 154 -22.66 -4.67 -5.83
N THR A 155 -23.64 -5.46 -6.30
CA THR A 155 -24.14 -5.39 -7.66
C THR A 155 -24.90 -4.10 -7.99
N GLN A 156 -25.32 -3.32 -7.00
CA GLN A 156 -26.10 -2.10 -7.21
C GLN A 156 -25.20 -0.85 -7.25
N ASN A 157 -24.26 -0.76 -6.30
CA ASN A 157 -23.42 0.41 -6.11
C ASN A 157 -21.94 0.18 -6.45
N GLY A 158 -21.55 -1.03 -6.85
CA GLY A 158 -20.14 -1.38 -7.04
C GLY A 158 -19.34 -1.41 -5.74
N GLY A 159 -18.08 -1.84 -5.83
CA GLY A 159 -17.22 -2.07 -4.69
C GLY A 159 -17.62 -3.31 -3.88
N PHE A 160 -16.97 -3.48 -2.73
CA PHE A 160 -17.05 -4.68 -1.92
C PHE A 160 -17.61 -4.35 -0.53
N GLY A 161 -18.47 -5.22 -0.01
CA GLY A 161 -19.22 -5.00 1.24
C GLY A 161 -20.46 -4.14 1.04
N LEU A 162 -21.35 -4.16 2.05
CA LEU A 162 -22.66 -3.46 2.03
C LEU A 162 -22.73 -2.22 2.94
N ASN A 163 -21.66 -1.92 3.67
CA ASN A 163 -21.57 -0.79 4.60
C ASN A 163 -20.70 0.33 4.00
N ALA A 164 -19.78 0.90 4.79
CA ALA A 164 -18.79 1.86 4.32
C ALA A 164 -18.02 1.30 3.11
N LYS A 165 -17.75 2.18 2.14
CA LYS A 165 -17.05 1.88 0.89
C LYS A 165 -15.63 2.43 0.93
N PHE A 166 -14.68 1.54 0.70
CA PHE A 166 -13.26 1.85 0.59
C PHE A 166 -12.79 1.66 -0.85
N PRO A 167 -11.80 2.42 -1.32
CA PRO A 167 -11.20 2.20 -2.63
C PRO A 167 -10.65 0.80 -2.83
N GLN A 168 -10.05 0.17 -1.80
CA GLN A 168 -9.39 -1.15 -1.92
C GLN A 168 -8.34 -1.16 -3.04
N THR A 169 -7.40 -0.21 -2.99
CA THR A 169 -6.47 0.07 -4.10
C THR A 169 -5.58 -1.13 -4.47
N ASN A 170 -5.20 -1.97 -3.51
CA ASN A 170 -4.43 -3.21 -3.71
C ASN A 170 -5.20 -4.31 -4.48
N LEU A 171 -6.54 -4.23 -4.54
CA LEU A 171 -7.36 -5.23 -5.22
C LEU A 171 -7.36 -5.08 -6.75
N TYR A 172 -7.08 -3.90 -7.28
CA TYR A 172 -7.32 -3.62 -8.70
C TYR A 172 -6.36 -4.33 -9.66
N GLY A 173 -5.13 -4.65 -9.26
CA GLY A 173 -4.23 -5.48 -10.06
C GLY A 173 -4.88 -6.82 -10.40
N LEU A 174 -5.39 -7.50 -9.38
CA LEU A 174 -6.21 -8.71 -9.53
C LEU A 174 -7.49 -8.45 -10.35
N LEU A 175 -8.25 -7.38 -10.11
CA LEU A 175 -9.47 -7.11 -10.88
C LEU A 175 -9.20 -6.91 -12.37
N PHE A 176 -8.11 -6.24 -12.75
CA PHE A 176 -7.70 -6.15 -14.15
C PHE A 176 -7.33 -7.52 -14.71
N ALA A 177 -6.58 -8.34 -13.98
CA ALA A 177 -6.21 -9.69 -14.40
C ALA A 177 -7.45 -10.61 -14.57
N LEU A 178 -8.45 -10.49 -13.69
CA LEU A 178 -9.74 -11.20 -13.81
C LEU A 178 -10.59 -10.65 -14.96
N ALA A 179 -10.56 -9.33 -15.20
CA ALA A 179 -11.28 -8.72 -16.32
C ALA A 179 -10.73 -9.17 -17.68
N GLU A 180 -9.42 -9.44 -17.78
CA GLU A 180 -8.78 -10.04 -18.96
C GLU A 180 -9.25 -11.49 -19.22
N GLU A 181 -9.65 -12.24 -18.19
CA GLU A 181 -10.26 -13.59 -18.35
C GLU A 181 -11.74 -13.56 -18.80
N GLY A 182 -12.41 -12.41 -18.66
CA GLY A 182 -13.84 -12.27 -18.86
C GLY A 182 -14.68 -12.54 -17.61
N LYS A 183 -15.80 -13.27 -17.78
CA LYS A 183 -16.77 -13.61 -16.71
C LYS A 183 -17.42 -12.40 -15.99
N GLY A 184 -17.58 -11.27 -16.68
CA GLY A 184 -18.27 -10.09 -16.15
C GLY A 184 -17.46 -9.25 -15.14
N TRP A 185 -16.20 -9.61 -14.86
CA TRP A 185 -15.33 -8.82 -13.97
C TRP A 185 -15.01 -7.43 -14.51
N ARG A 186 -14.93 -7.30 -15.84
CA ARG A 186 -14.82 -6.00 -16.52
C ARG A 186 -15.96 -5.05 -16.09
N ASP A 187 -17.21 -5.51 -16.16
CA ASP A 187 -18.38 -4.68 -15.85
C ASP A 187 -18.45 -4.34 -14.35
N ARG A 188 -18.07 -5.28 -13.48
CA ARG A 188 -18.00 -5.05 -12.02
C ARG A 188 -16.96 -3.97 -11.68
N MET A 189 -15.79 -4.06 -12.29
CA MET A 189 -14.74 -3.06 -12.11
C MET A 189 -15.18 -1.69 -12.65
N VAL A 190 -15.78 -1.65 -13.84
CA VAL A 190 -16.33 -0.40 -14.43
C VAL A 190 -17.34 0.26 -13.49
N LEU A 191 -18.34 -0.49 -13.02
CA LEU A 191 -19.36 0.04 -12.13
C LEU A 191 -18.74 0.59 -10.83
N THR A 192 -17.79 -0.14 -10.24
CA THR A 192 -17.08 0.29 -9.04
C THR A 192 -16.35 1.61 -9.26
N LEU A 193 -15.55 1.71 -10.31
CA LEU A 193 -14.78 2.92 -10.61
C LEU A 193 -15.68 4.10 -10.95
N GLN A 194 -16.78 3.89 -11.69
CA GLN A 194 -17.75 4.94 -12.02
C GLN A 194 -18.44 5.46 -10.77
N ARG A 195 -18.80 4.58 -9.83
CA ARG A 195 -19.47 4.95 -8.58
C ARG A 195 -18.52 5.66 -7.63
N MET A 196 -17.26 5.24 -7.58
CA MET A 196 -16.22 5.90 -6.78
C MET A 196 -15.84 7.28 -7.35
N ALA A 197 -15.47 7.37 -8.63
CA ALA A 197 -15.06 8.62 -9.28
C ALA A 197 -16.22 9.58 -9.55
N GLY A 198 -17.42 9.04 -9.75
CA GLY A 198 -18.65 9.82 -9.89
C GLY A 198 -19.34 10.13 -8.56
N GLY A 199 -18.90 9.54 -7.45
CA GLY A 199 -19.51 9.66 -6.12
C GLY A 199 -19.03 10.85 -5.31
N GLY A 200 -19.30 10.79 -3.99
CA GLY A 200 -18.86 11.80 -3.02
C GLY A 200 -17.39 11.67 -2.59
N MET A 201 -16.74 10.56 -2.95
CA MET A 201 -15.32 10.31 -2.66
C MET A 201 -14.36 11.19 -3.46
N PHE A 202 -14.74 11.58 -4.67
CA PHE A 202 -13.89 12.41 -5.50
C PHE A 202 -14.14 13.90 -5.21
N ASP A 203 -13.09 14.62 -4.82
CA ASP A 203 -13.17 16.06 -4.57
C ASP A 203 -13.22 16.83 -5.90
N ARG A 204 -14.43 17.15 -6.36
CA ARG A 204 -14.67 17.86 -7.63
C ARG A 204 -14.14 19.30 -7.67
N ILE A 205 -13.70 19.85 -6.54
CA ILE A 205 -13.16 21.20 -6.46
C ILE A 205 -11.62 21.15 -6.44
N GLY A 206 -11.06 20.38 -5.52
CA GLY A 206 -9.60 20.31 -5.31
C GLY A 206 -8.89 19.24 -6.14
N GLY A 207 -9.62 18.32 -6.75
CA GLY A 207 -9.08 17.06 -7.27
C GLY A 207 -8.72 16.08 -6.15
N GLY A 208 -8.39 14.85 -6.53
CA GLY A 208 -8.05 13.79 -5.58
C GLY A 208 -9.26 13.13 -4.91
N PHE A 209 -8.98 12.03 -4.25
CA PHE A 209 -9.94 11.18 -3.57
C PHE A 209 -9.77 11.29 -2.07
N PHE A 210 -10.91 11.40 -1.42
CA PHE A 210 -11.07 11.19 0.01
C PHE A 210 -10.87 9.71 0.36
N ARG A 211 -10.62 9.43 1.64
CA ARG A 211 -10.17 8.11 2.10
C ARG A 211 -11.23 7.01 1.97
N TYR A 212 -12.46 7.27 2.40
CA TYR A 212 -13.57 6.33 2.28
C TYR A 212 -14.93 7.02 2.42
N ALA A 213 -15.99 6.35 1.96
CA ALA A 213 -17.37 6.79 2.11
C ALA A 213 -18.06 5.98 3.21
N THR A 214 -18.79 6.65 4.10
CA THR A 214 -19.54 5.96 5.17
C THR A 214 -20.77 5.23 4.67
N GLN A 215 -21.29 5.62 3.50
CA GLN A 215 -22.51 5.08 2.93
C GLN A 215 -22.23 4.20 1.71
N ARG A 216 -23.11 3.22 1.51
CA ARG A 216 -23.03 2.19 0.46
C ARG A 216 -23.01 2.77 -0.96
N GLU A 217 -23.62 3.94 -1.15
CA GLU A 217 -23.75 4.65 -2.43
C GLU A 217 -22.52 5.52 -2.78
N TRP A 218 -21.41 5.37 -2.05
CA TRP A 218 -20.19 6.19 -2.19
C TRP A 218 -20.41 7.66 -1.80
N THR A 219 -21.29 7.92 -0.84
CA THR A 219 -21.63 9.25 -0.30
C THR A 219 -21.16 9.42 1.14
N ALA A 220 -21.18 10.67 1.62
CA ALA A 220 -20.69 11.06 2.95
C ALA A 220 -19.24 10.60 3.19
N PRO A 221 -18.27 11.20 2.47
CA PRO A 221 -16.86 10.87 2.59
C PRO A 221 -16.29 11.31 3.93
N HIS A 222 -15.26 10.60 4.40
CA HIS A 222 -14.31 11.11 5.37
C HIS A 222 -13.15 11.78 4.65
N TYR A 223 -12.91 13.05 4.98
CA TYR A 223 -12.26 14.00 4.07
C TYR A 223 -10.73 13.97 4.04
N GLU A 224 -10.10 12.94 4.59
CA GLU A 224 -8.65 12.76 4.50
C GLU A 224 -8.23 12.40 3.08
N LYS A 225 -7.05 12.86 2.67
CA LYS A 225 -6.46 12.48 1.38
C LYS A 225 -5.04 12.00 1.57
N LEU A 226 -4.83 10.70 1.34
CA LEU A 226 -3.53 10.06 1.50
C LEU A 226 -2.84 9.95 0.14
N LEU A 227 -1.52 10.14 0.10
CA LEU A 227 -0.71 9.95 -1.10
C LEU A 227 -0.81 8.51 -1.62
N GLU A 228 -0.80 7.53 -0.71
CA GLU A 228 -0.92 6.10 -1.06
C GLU A 228 -2.15 5.83 -1.92
N ASP A 229 -3.33 6.19 -1.42
CA ASP A 229 -4.59 5.96 -2.13
C ASP A 229 -4.65 6.75 -3.44
N ASN A 230 -4.29 8.03 -3.39
CA ASN A 230 -4.40 8.92 -4.55
C ASN A 230 -3.44 8.51 -5.68
N SER A 231 -2.21 8.12 -5.36
CA SER A 231 -1.23 7.68 -6.35
C SER A 231 -1.68 6.38 -7.03
N ARG A 232 -2.10 5.38 -6.25
CA ARG A 232 -2.63 4.13 -6.82
C ARG A 232 -3.88 4.37 -7.66
N LEU A 233 -4.78 5.26 -7.22
CA LEU A 233 -5.99 5.60 -7.97
C LEU A 233 -5.69 6.28 -9.30
N VAL A 234 -4.63 7.08 -9.42
CA VAL A 234 -4.19 7.61 -10.72
C VAL A 234 -3.84 6.47 -11.68
N SER A 235 -2.97 5.54 -11.28
CA SER A 235 -2.62 4.38 -12.12
C SER A 235 -3.85 3.54 -12.48
N ILE A 236 -4.72 3.25 -11.51
CA ILE A 236 -5.95 2.46 -11.72
C ILE A 236 -6.87 3.16 -12.73
N LEU A 237 -7.14 4.44 -12.57
CA LEU A 237 -8.05 5.19 -13.44
C LEU A 237 -7.46 5.39 -14.84
N LEU A 238 -6.16 5.61 -14.97
CA LEU A 238 -5.50 5.67 -16.28
C LEU A 238 -5.54 4.32 -17.00
N ARG A 239 -5.24 3.22 -16.30
CA ARG A 239 -5.36 1.86 -16.85
C ARG A 239 -6.81 1.56 -17.23
N ALA A 240 -7.78 1.94 -16.41
CA ALA A 240 -9.20 1.83 -16.73
C ALA A 240 -9.56 2.65 -17.98
N TYR A 241 -9.09 3.89 -18.09
CA TYR A 241 -9.32 4.72 -19.28
C TYR A 241 -8.73 4.08 -20.54
N VAL A 242 -7.48 3.62 -20.50
CA VAL A 242 -6.82 2.98 -21.64
C VAL A 242 -7.57 1.71 -22.09
N ASN A 243 -8.08 0.91 -21.16
CA ASN A 243 -8.72 -0.37 -21.48
C ASN A 243 -10.24 -0.26 -21.77
N LEU A 244 -10.90 0.79 -21.28
CA LEU A 244 -12.36 0.91 -21.26
C LEU A 244 -12.89 2.15 -22.00
N GLY A 245 -12.09 3.19 -22.17
CA GLY A 245 -12.42 4.40 -22.94
C GLY A 245 -13.32 5.42 -22.23
N ASP A 246 -13.69 5.21 -20.96
CA ASP A 246 -14.56 6.13 -20.22
C ASP A 246 -13.80 7.41 -19.81
N LYS A 247 -14.26 8.56 -20.31
CA LYS A 247 -13.65 9.88 -20.06
C LYS A 247 -13.76 10.32 -18.60
N LEU A 248 -14.70 9.77 -17.82
CA LEU A 248 -14.76 10.02 -16.37
C LEU A 248 -13.44 9.61 -15.70
N PHE A 249 -12.90 8.45 -16.08
CA PHE A 249 -11.66 7.95 -15.50
C PHE A 249 -10.46 8.81 -15.86
N LEU A 250 -10.35 9.24 -17.12
CA LEU A 250 -9.32 10.17 -17.56
C LEU A 250 -9.36 11.48 -16.76
N SER A 251 -10.55 12.08 -16.66
CA SER A 251 -10.75 13.34 -15.96
C SER A 251 -10.42 13.24 -14.47
N ALA A 252 -10.86 12.17 -13.81
CA ALA A 252 -10.57 11.93 -12.40
C ALA A 252 -9.09 11.66 -12.16
N ALA A 253 -8.42 10.88 -13.03
CA ALA A 253 -6.99 10.62 -12.95
C ALA A 253 -6.17 11.90 -13.11
N GLU A 254 -6.46 12.70 -14.13
CA GLU A 254 -5.74 13.96 -14.40
C GLU A 254 -5.88 14.94 -13.23
N GLN A 255 -7.11 15.13 -12.72
CA GLN A 255 -7.35 16.00 -11.57
C GLN A 255 -6.67 15.49 -10.29
N THR A 256 -6.57 14.17 -10.11
CA THR A 256 -5.87 13.56 -8.97
C THR A 256 -4.35 13.74 -9.09
N ALA A 257 -3.77 13.52 -10.26
CA ALA A 257 -2.35 13.78 -10.51
C ALA A 257 -1.99 15.25 -10.30
N ARG A 258 -2.85 16.17 -10.77
CA ARG A 258 -2.71 17.61 -10.51
C ARG A 258 -2.83 17.95 -9.02
N TYR A 259 -3.74 17.32 -8.29
CA TYR A 259 -3.85 17.47 -6.84
C TYR A 259 -2.55 17.05 -6.14
N MET A 260 -2.02 15.87 -6.47
CA MET A 260 -0.78 15.35 -5.89
C MET A 260 0.38 16.32 -6.10
N LEU A 261 0.61 16.75 -7.35
CA LEU A 261 1.70 17.68 -7.69
C LEU A 261 1.51 19.08 -7.09
N LYS A 262 0.28 19.54 -6.92
CA LYS A 262 0.00 20.88 -6.38
C LYS A 262 0.08 20.95 -4.86
N THR A 263 -0.36 19.89 -4.19
CA THR A 263 -0.66 19.93 -2.74
C THR A 263 0.30 19.08 -1.93
N LEU A 264 0.71 17.94 -2.47
CA LEU A 264 1.53 16.96 -1.77
C LEU A 264 2.96 16.92 -2.27
N TYR A 265 3.35 17.68 -3.29
CA TYR A 265 4.72 17.65 -3.83
C TYR A 265 5.55 18.83 -3.34
N ASP A 266 6.79 18.55 -2.95
CA ASP A 266 7.80 19.57 -2.67
C ASP A 266 8.64 19.80 -3.93
N ASP A 267 8.41 20.91 -4.62
CA ASP A 267 9.17 21.28 -5.83
C ASP A 267 10.66 21.56 -5.57
N LYS A 268 11.08 21.79 -4.31
CA LYS A 268 12.47 22.09 -3.97
C LYS A 268 13.25 20.83 -3.62
N GLU A 269 12.65 19.96 -2.83
CA GLU A 269 13.28 18.71 -2.41
C GLU A 269 12.95 17.53 -3.34
N HIS A 270 12.01 17.72 -4.27
CA HIS A 270 11.56 16.75 -5.25
C HIS A 270 11.07 15.44 -4.62
N TYR A 271 10.15 15.50 -3.67
CA TYR A 271 9.44 14.32 -3.17
C TYR A 271 8.02 14.67 -2.73
N PHE A 272 7.20 13.65 -2.50
CA PHE A 272 5.84 13.80 -2.01
C PHE A 272 5.73 13.64 -0.49
N TYR A 273 4.96 14.54 0.10
CA TYR A 273 4.40 14.54 1.43
C TYR A 273 3.33 13.45 1.58
N GLY A 274 3.15 12.94 2.80
CA GLY A 274 2.34 11.75 3.07
C GLY A 274 0.83 11.94 2.88
N SER A 275 0.26 13.00 3.47
CA SER A 275 -1.20 13.14 3.52
C SER A 275 -1.66 14.57 3.72
N GLN A 276 -2.92 14.82 3.39
CA GLN A 276 -3.66 16.03 3.76
C GLN A 276 -4.77 15.69 4.75
N ASP A 277 -4.84 16.48 5.82
CA ASP A 277 -5.74 16.33 6.96
C ASP A 277 -7.22 16.46 6.57
N ALA A 278 -8.08 15.79 7.34
CA ALA A 278 -9.52 16.02 7.23
C ALA A 278 -9.89 17.41 7.77
N ASP A 279 -10.84 18.05 7.12
CA ASP A 279 -11.48 19.27 7.63
C ASP A 279 -12.95 19.31 7.19
N GLU A 280 -13.80 18.87 8.12
CA GLU A 280 -15.25 18.75 7.94
C GLU A 280 -15.93 20.05 7.53
N GLU A 281 -15.36 21.20 7.86
CA GLU A 281 -15.92 22.50 7.51
C GLU A 281 -15.39 22.96 6.15
N TYR A 282 -14.08 22.87 5.93
CA TYR A 282 -13.43 23.29 4.69
C TYR A 282 -13.95 22.54 3.47
N TYR A 283 -14.11 21.21 3.55
CA TYR A 283 -14.50 20.43 2.38
C TYR A 283 -15.99 20.53 2.03
N LYS A 284 -16.83 21.11 2.91
CA LYS A 284 -18.22 21.47 2.61
C LYS A 284 -18.35 22.79 1.85
N LEU A 285 -17.29 23.61 1.83
CA LEU A 285 -17.27 24.90 1.14
C LEU A 285 -17.16 24.75 -0.38
N ASN A 286 -17.70 25.73 -1.11
CA ASN A 286 -17.51 25.85 -2.55
C ASN A 286 -16.12 26.39 -2.91
N ALA A 287 -15.81 26.46 -4.21
CA ALA A 287 -14.48 26.85 -4.70
C ALA A 287 -14.03 28.25 -4.21
N ASP A 288 -14.92 29.24 -4.29
CA ASP A 288 -14.62 30.63 -3.90
C ASP A 288 -14.41 30.77 -2.38
N GLU A 289 -15.13 29.98 -1.60
CA GLU A 289 -15.00 29.94 -0.15
C GLU A 289 -13.73 29.22 0.30
N ARG A 290 -13.39 28.08 -0.32
CA ARG A 290 -12.12 27.37 -0.06
C ARG A 290 -10.92 28.25 -0.37
N ALA A 291 -10.96 29.03 -1.46
CA ALA A 291 -9.89 29.97 -1.82
C ALA A 291 -9.65 31.07 -0.77
N LYS A 292 -10.62 31.35 0.11
CA LYS A 292 -10.53 32.36 1.17
C LYS A 292 -10.19 31.77 2.54
N ARG A 293 -10.09 30.45 2.65
CA ARG A 293 -9.80 29.73 3.89
C ARG A 293 -8.40 29.13 3.83
N LYS A 294 -7.81 28.92 5.01
CA LYS A 294 -6.57 28.14 5.12
C LYS A 294 -6.90 26.70 4.73
N ALA A 295 -6.13 26.14 3.81
CA ALA A 295 -6.28 24.73 3.43
C ALA A 295 -5.90 23.81 4.62
N PRO A 296 -6.45 22.58 4.65
CA PRO A 296 -6.10 21.58 5.66
C PRO A 296 -4.61 21.30 5.67
N ASN A 297 -4.09 20.97 6.86
CA ASN A 297 -2.67 20.74 7.06
C ASN A 297 -2.18 19.56 6.22
N VAL A 298 -0.89 19.57 5.88
CA VAL A 298 -0.23 18.51 5.11
C VAL A 298 0.89 17.91 5.95
N ASP A 299 0.90 16.59 6.10
CA ASP A 299 2.01 15.84 6.69
C ASP A 299 3.17 15.82 5.71
N LYS A 300 4.28 16.47 6.06
CA LYS A 300 5.44 16.63 5.19
C LYS A 300 6.40 15.43 5.20
N THR A 301 6.04 14.36 5.89
CA THR A 301 6.84 13.13 5.95
C THR A 301 6.89 12.48 4.56
N LEU A 302 8.08 12.04 4.15
CA LEU A 302 8.28 11.22 2.95
C LEU A 302 8.15 9.77 3.38
N TYR A 303 7.07 9.08 3.00
CA TYR A 303 6.95 7.62 3.14
C TYR A 303 7.42 6.94 1.85
N THR A 304 8.32 5.96 1.98
CA THR A 304 9.08 5.39 0.85
C THR A 304 8.16 4.70 -0.14
N ASP A 305 7.34 3.77 0.33
CA ASP A 305 6.37 3.06 -0.50
C ASP A 305 5.36 4.01 -1.17
N TRP A 306 4.80 4.98 -0.45
CA TRP A 306 3.82 5.92 -1.01
C TRP A 306 4.43 6.80 -2.11
N ASN A 307 5.67 7.24 -1.93
CA ASN A 307 6.41 7.96 -2.97
C ASN A 307 6.71 7.06 -4.17
N CYS A 308 7.03 5.79 -3.96
CA CYS A 308 7.24 4.83 -5.04
C CYS A 308 5.95 4.58 -5.85
N TRP A 309 4.79 4.50 -5.19
CA TRP A 309 3.49 4.47 -5.87
C TRP A 309 3.21 5.75 -6.65
N ALA A 310 3.56 6.92 -6.10
CA ALA A 310 3.47 8.19 -6.82
C ALA A 310 4.38 8.23 -8.07
N VAL A 311 5.60 7.69 -7.98
CA VAL A 311 6.51 7.54 -9.13
C VAL A 311 5.86 6.69 -10.21
N CYS A 312 5.32 5.51 -9.86
CA CYS A 312 4.62 4.65 -10.82
C CYS A 312 3.43 5.36 -11.48
N ALA A 313 2.62 6.06 -10.68
CA ALA A 313 1.46 6.81 -11.15
C ALA A 313 1.83 7.92 -12.13
N LEU A 314 2.90 8.66 -11.85
CA LEU A 314 3.38 9.73 -12.73
C LEU A 314 4.01 9.18 -14.02
N LEU A 315 4.70 8.04 -13.96
CA LEU A 315 5.19 7.36 -15.16
C LEU A 315 4.02 6.89 -16.04
N ASP A 316 2.97 6.31 -15.47
CA ASP A 316 1.75 5.95 -16.19
C ASP A 316 1.07 7.20 -16.80
N ALA A 317 0.96 8.29 -16.03
CA ALA A 317 0.41 9.57 -16.47
C ALA A 317 1.20 10.17 -17.64
N SER A 318 2.54 10.09 -17.60
CA SER A 318 3.39 10.62 -18.67
C SER A 318 3.08 9.98 -20.05
N VAL A 319 2.74 8.69 -20.04
CA VAL A 319 2.42 7.93 -21.25
C VAL A 319 0.97 8.15 -21.66
N ALA A 320 0.02 8.02 -20.72
CA ALA A 320 -1.41 8.12 -20.99
C ALA A 320 -1.84 9.53 -21.40
N LEU A 321 -1.28 10.55 -20.74
CA LEU A 321 -1.58 11.96 -20.98
C LEU A 321 -0.64 12.60 -22.01
N LYS A 322 0.45 11.92 -22.37
CA LYS A 322 1.48 12.40 -23.31
C LYS A 322 2.13 13.72 -22.85
N GLU A 323 2.37 13.84 -21.55
CA GLU A 323 2.98 14.99 -20.91
C GLU A 323 4.29 14.58 -20.19
N ASP A 324 5.44 14.97 -20.76
CA ASP A 324 6.76 14.57 -20.25
C ASP A 324 7.12 15.20 -18.89
N ALA A 325 6.40 16.25 -18.48
CA ALA A 325 6.53 16.84 -17.15
C ALA A 325 6.29 15.81 -16.04
N TYR A 326 5.31 14.91 -16.21
CA TYR A 326 5.06 13.84 -15.24
C TYR A 326 6.25 12.87 -15.14
N ARG A 327 6.86 12.50 -16.28
CA ARG A 327 8.06 11.65 -16.30
C ARG A 327 9.21 12.34 -15.57
N THR A 328 9.40 13.64 -15.79
CA THR A 328 10.44 14.43 -15.12
C THR A 328 10.27 14.42 -13.61
N SER A 329 9.08 14.77 -13.10
CA SER A 329 8.78 14.75 -11.67
C SER A 329 8.90 13.35 -11.06
N ALA A 330 8.49 12.30 -11.78
CA ALA A 330 8.61 10.91 -11.35
C ALA A 330 10.09 10.51 -11.14
N LEU A 331 10.95 10.78 -12.13
CA LEU A 331 12.36 10.39 -12.06
C LEU A 331 13.14 11.24 -11.05
N GLN A 332 12.79 12.51 -10.86
CA GLN A 332 13.34 13.33 -9.77
C GLN A 332 12.94 12.76 -8.41
N THR A 333 11.67 12.43 -8.21
CA THR A 333 11.16 11.81 -6.98
C THR A 333 11.88 10.50 -6.68
N LEU A 334 12.02 9.62 -7.67
CA LEU A 334 12.69 8.33 -7.49
C LEU A 334 14.16 8.49 -7.07
N ARG A 335 14.87 9.47 -7.62
CA ARG A 335 16.25 9.77 -7.20
C ARG A 335 16.31 10.26 -5.76
N THR A 336 15.38 11.13 -5.36
CA THR A 336 15.29 11.60 -3.97
C THR A 336 14.99 10.46 -3.00
N VAL A 337 14.07 9.56 -3.35
CA VAL A 337 13.75 8.37 -2.53
C VAL A 337 14.97 7.46 -2.41
N LEU A 338 15.69 7.19 -3.49
CA LEU A 338 16.93 6.41 -3.45
C LEU A 338 17.98 7.07 -2.53
N GLU A 339 18.18 8.38 -2.66
CA GLU A 339 19.17 9.11 -1.86
C GLU A 339 18.81 9.13 -0.36
N LYS A 340 17.55 9.43 -0.02
CA LYS A 340 17.12 9.66 1.36
C LYS A 340 16.70 8.38 2.08
N CYS A 341 16.19 7.37 1.36
CA CYS A 341 15.56 6.19 1.94
C CYS A 341 16.26 4.86 1.60
N PHE A 342 17.37 4.86 0.88
CA PHE A 342 18.19 3.66 0.67
C PHE A 342 19.67 4.00 0.90
N ASP A 343 20.36 3.25 1.76
CA ASP A 343 21.80 3.46 2.02
C ASP A 343 22.72 2.46 1.30
N GLY A 344 22.15 1.61 0.44
CA GLY A 344 22.86 0.53 -0.24
C GLY A 344 22.71 -0.82 0.45
N GLU A 345 22.39 -0.86 1.74
CA GLU A 345 22.21 -2.08 2.52
C GLU A 345 20.74 -2.27 2.94
N ARG A 346 20.06 -1.17 3.30
CA ARG A 346 18.69 -1.17 3.83
C ARG A 346 17.83 -0.07 3.23
N VAL A 347 16.56 -0.42 2.99
CA VAL A 347 15.49 0.53 2.68
C VAL A 347 14.85 1.02 3.97
N TYR A 348 14.67 2.32 4.12
CA TYR A 348 14.03 2.94 5.29
C TYR A 348 12.58 3.28 4.99
N HIS A 349 11.73 3.21 6.02
CA HIS A 349 10.30 3.44 5.85
C HIS A 349 9.95 4.90 5.52
N PHE A 350 10.59 5.86 6.20
CA PHE A 350 10.33 7.28 5.95
C PHE A 350 11.53 8.19 6.21
N TRP A 351 11.44 9.42 5.70
CA TRP A 351 12.38 10.51 5.93
C TRP A 351 11.72 11.73 6.59
N PRO A 352 12.36 12.40 7.58
CA PRO A 352 13.64 12.05 8.22
C PRO A 352 13.61 10.72 8.98
N ARG A 353 14.70 9.94 8.90
CA ARG A 353 14.79 8.59 9.48
C ARG A 353 14.69 8.62 11.01
N THR A 354 14.04 7.60 11.58
CA THR A 354 13.99 7.33 13.03
C THR A 354 14.37 5.88 13.32
N SER A 355 14.14 5.40 14.54
CA SER A 355 14.31 3.99 14.93
C SER A 355 13.18 3.06 14.44
N ALA A 356 12.19 3.58 13.71
CA ALA A 356 11.12 2.75 13.15
C ALA A 356 11.71 1.66 12.22
N PRO A 357 11.22 0.42 12.29
CA PRO A 357 11.74 -0.65 11.46
C PRO A 357 11.39 -0.41 9.98
N ALA A 358 12.29 -0.87 9.11
CA ALA A 358 11.99 -1.00 7.68
C ALA A 358 10.89 -2.05 7.45
N THR A 359 10.05 -1.83 6.45
CA THR A 359 8.97 -2.77 6.08
C THR A 359 9.23 -3.43 4.72
N LEU A 360 8.66 -4.63 4.53
CA LEU A 360 8.72 -5.33 3.26
C LEU A 360 8.05 -4.54 2.13
N ALA A 361 6.98 -3.81 2.45
CA ALA A 361 6.26 -2.94 1.53
C ALA A 361 7.17 -1.86 0.92
N ASP A 362 8.03 -1.23 1.74
CA ASP A 362 8.97 -0.19 1.28
C ASP A 362 9.96 -0.73 0.24
N ALA A 363 10.62 -1.84 0.59
CA ALA A 363 11.63 -2.44 -0.28
C ALA A 363 11.01 -2.96 -1.58
N THR A 364 9.83 -3.56 -1.49
CA THR A 364 9.11 -4.08 -2.65
C THR A 364 8.63 -2.96 -3.57
N ALA A 365 8.06 -1.89 -3.01
CA ALA A 365 7.58 -0.74 -3.78
C ALA A 365 8.74 0.00 -4.47
N LEU A 366 9.88 0.17 -3.79
CA LEU A 366 11.07 0.79 -4.38
C LEU A 366 11.64 -0.05 -5.52
N ALA A 367 11.79 -1.37 -5.34
CA ALA A 367 12.20 -2.27 -6.42
C ALA A 367 11.24 -2.20 -7.63
N ASN A 368 9.92 -2.19 -7.40
CA ASN A 368 8.94 -2.07 -8.46
C ASN A 368 9.03 -0.72 -9.21
N ALA A 369 9.18 0.40 -8.49
CA ALA A 369 9.31 1.72 -9.09
C ALA A 369 10.60 1.85 -9.93
N LEU A 370 11.71 1.29 -9.46
CA LEU A 370 12.96 1.19 -10.20
C LEU A 370 12.82 0.37 -11.47
N LEU A 371 12.14 -0.78 -11.42
CA LEU A 371 11.85 -1.59 -12.60
C LEU A 371 10.94 -0.85 -13.59
N LYS A 372 9.94 -0.11 -13.10
CA LYS A 372 9.09 0.73 -13.96
C LYS A 372 9.93 1.83 -14.63
N ALA A 373 10.79 2.51 -13.89
CA ALA A 373 11.70 3.52 -14.42
C ALA A 373 12.66 2.95 -15.47
N TYR A 374 13.28 1.79 -15.21
CA TYR A 374 14.09 1.08 -16.20
C TYR A 374 13.29 0.81 -17.48
N GLN A 375 12.08 0.27 -17.39
CA GLN A 375 11.27 -0.03 -18.57
C GLN A 375 10.83 1.24 -19.34
N CYS A 376 10.69 2.37 -18.65
CA CYS A 376 10.39 3.68 -19.26
C CYS A 376 11.60 4.35 -19.92
N THR A 377 12.82 4.00 -19.53
CA THR A 377 14.04 4.77 -19.88
C THR A 377 15.11 3.96 -20.57
N LEU A 378 15.16 2.66 -20.33
CA LEU A 378 16.27 1.74 -20.58
C LEU A 378 17.61 2.15 -19.92
N GLU A 379 17.57 3.08 -18.95
CA GLU A 379 18.75 3.47 -18.18
C GLU A 379 19.12 2.33 -17.22
N LYS A 380 20.29 1.70 -17.46
CA LYS A 380 20.75 0.49 -16.74
C LYS A 380 20.89 0.71 -15.24
N ASP A 381 21.18 1.93 -14.79
CA ASP A 381 21.35 2.27 -13.37
C ASP A 381 20.08 1.99 -12.55
N TYR A 382 18.88 2.16 -13.13
CA TYR A 382 17.64 1.80 -12.44
C TYR A 382 17.50 0.28 -12.27
N LEU A 383 17.90 -0.51 -13.27
CA LEU A 383 17.88 -1.97 -13.16
C LEU A 383 18.90 -2.45 -12.12
N VAL A 384 20.12 -1.90 -12.13
CA VAL A 384 21.15 -2.20 -11.12
C VAL A 384 20.64 -1.84 -9.71
N SER A 385 20.02 -0.67 -9.55
CA SER A 385 19.43 -0.27 -8.27
C SER A 385 18.30 -1.20 -7.85
N ALA A 386 17.45 -1.65 -8.78
CA ALA A 386 16.37 -2.61 -8.49
C ALA A 386 16.93 -3.95 -7.97
N LEU A 387 18.03 -4.43 -8.57
CA LEU A 387 18.72 -5.64 -8.12
C LEU A 387 19.31 -5.46 -6.72
N ASN A 388 19.96 -4.34 -6.45
CA ASN A 388 20.51 -4.03 -5.12
C ASN A 388 19.41 -3.95 -4.04
N VAL A 389 18.28 -3.32 -4.36
CA VAL A 389 17.12 -3.26 -3.45
C VAL A 389 16.50 -4.65 -3.25
N ALA A 390 16.44 -5.49 -4.28
CA ALA A 390 15.96 -6.87 -4.14
C ALA A 390 16.89 -7.71 -3.27
N ASP A 391 18.20 -7.54 -3.38
CA ASP A 391 19.18 -8.23 -2.53
C ASP A 391 19.08 -7.74 -1.07
N ALA A 392 18.90 -6.43 -0.83
CA ALA A 392 18.61 -5.87 0.49
C ALA A 392 17.30 -6.41 1.07
N MET A 393 16.24 -6.52 0.25
CA MET A 393 14.96 -7.09 0.65
C MET A 393 15.12 -8.55 1.12
N VAL A 394 15.89 -9.36 0.39
CA VAL A 394 16.16 -10.74 0.77
C VAL A 394 16.98 -10.81 2.06
N ALA A 395 17.97 -9.93 2.24
CA ALA A 395 18.80 -9.90 3.43
C ALA A 395 18.03 -9.50 4.70
N ASP A 396 17.19 -8.47 4.63
CA ASP A 396 16.49 -7.90 5.79
C ASP A 396 15.24 -8.67 6.18
N PHE A 397 14.48 -9.14 5.20
CA PHE A 397 13.15 -9.72 5.40
C PHE A 397 13.13 -11.23 5.16
N GLY A 398 14.16 -11.80 4.56
CA GLY A 398 14.21 -13.23 4.22
C GLY A 398 13.99 -14.14 5.42
N SER A 399 13.17 -15.17 5.22
CA SER A 399 12.92 -16.24 6.19
C SER A 399 12.87 -17.60 5.49
N LEU A 400 12.65 -18.69 6.22
CA LEU A 400 12.38 -19.98 5.59
C LEU A 400 11.09 -19.88 4.77
N GLY A 401 11.20 -19.99 3.44
CA GLY A 401 10.06 -20.06 2.52
C GLY A 401 9.45 -18.72 2.10
N ALA A 402 9.51 -17.65 2.90
CA ALA A 402 8.85 -16.37 2.57
C ALA A 402 9.57 -15.17 3.20
N PHE A 403 8.97 -13.98 3.18
CA PHE A 403 9.52 -12.76 3.77
C PHE A 403 8.71 -12.32 4.99
N TYR A 404 9.41 -11.81 6.00
CA TYR A 404 8.83 -11.13 7.15
C TYR A 404 8.35 -9.72 6.78
N ASP A 405 7.34 -9.23 7.48
CA ASP A 405 6.78 -7.89 7.32
C ASP A 405 7.76 -6.77 7.72
N VAL A 406 8.61 -7.03 8.71
CA VAL A 406 9.60 -6.07 9.23
C VAL A 406 11.02 -6.63 9.35
N ALA A 407 12.01 -5.77 9.14
CA ALA A 407 13.43 -6.13 9.20
C ALA A 407 13.91 -6.42 10.63
N SER A 408 13.28 -5.81 11.63
CA SER A 408 13.57 -5.99 13.05
C SER A 408 12.33 -5.72 13.89
N THR A 409 12.32 -6.24 15.11
CA THR A 409 11.28 -5.92 16.10
C THR A 409 11.90 -5.38 17.38
N ASP A 410 11.12 -4.63 18.15
CA ASP A 410 11.50 -4.14 19.48
C ASP A 410 11.13 -5.09 20.61
N GLY A 411 10.49 -6.23 20.30
CA GLY A 411 10.36 -7.36 21.23
C GLY A 411 9.20 -7.27 22.24
N HIS A 412 8.37 -6.24 22.21
CA HIS A 412 7.30 -6.04 23.21
C HIS A 412 5.95 -6.61 22.76
N GLY A 413 5.33 -7.45 23.59
CA GLY A 413 4.01 -8.02 23.33
C GLY A 413 3.92 -8.74 21.98
N LEU A 414 2.95 -8.34 21.15
CA LEU A 414 2.75 -8.87 19.80
C LEU A 414 3.87 -8.46 18.83
N MET A 415 4.67 -7.43 19.14
CA MET A 415 5.88 -7.10 18.38
C MET A 415 7.02 -8.10 18.65
N ALA A 416 6.90 -9.03 19.60
CA ALA A 416 7.91 -10.06 19.80
C ALA A 416 8.06 -10.99 18.58
N ALA A 417 7.02 -11.11 17.74
CA ALA A 417 7.03 -11.94 16.55
C ALA A 417 6.98 -11.10 15.26
N LYS A 418 7.81 -11.49 14.29
CA LYS A 418 7.67 -11.07 12.89
C LYS A 418 6.59 -11.91 12.21
N HIS A 419 5.83 -11.31 11.31
CA HIS A 419 4.77 -11.99 10.59
C HIS A 419 5.11 -12.11 9.11
N LYS A 420 4.50 -13.08 8.44
CA LYS A 420 4.58 -13.22 6.98
C LYS A 420 3.25 -12.72 6.43
N ASP A 421 3.16 -11.44 6.11
CA ASP A 421 1.94 -10.89 5.52
C ASP A 421 1.76 -11.44 4.10
N ALA A 422 0.57 -11.98 3.83
CA ALA A 422 0.32 -12.67 2.58
C ALA A 422 0.25 -11.72 1.38
N ASP A 423 -0.29 -10.52 1.55
CA ASP A 423 -0.44 -9.54 0.47
C ASP A 423 0.93 -8.96 0.10
N ASP A 424 1.72 -8.54 1.10
CA ASP A 424 3.08 -8.03 0.88
C ASP A 424 3.98 -9.08 0.23
N ASN A 425 3.91 -10.34 0.68
CA ASN A 425 4.64 -11.44 0.05
C ASN A 425 4.16 -11.70 -1.39
N GLY A 426 2.87 -11.52 -1.66
CA GLY A 426 2.31 -11.57 -3.00
C GLY A 426 2.90 -10.49 -3.92
N PHE A 427 2.98 -9.27 -3.43
CA PHE A 427 3.61 -8.19 -4.17
C PHE A 427 5.11 -8.42 -4.38
N ALA A 428 5.82 -8.89 -3.34
CA ALA A 428 7.24 -9.27 -3.44
C ALA A 428 7.45 -10.38 -4.49
N ALA A 429 6.61 -11.41 -4.49
CA ALA A 429 6.65 -12.47 -5.50
C ALA A 429 6.43 -11.91 -6.91
N THR A 430 5.52 -10.96 -7.10
CA THR A 430 5.32 -10.30 -8.40
C THR A 430 6.57 -9.54 -8.87
N VAL A 431 7.22 -8.78 -7.98
CA VAL A 431 8.46 -8.06 -8.30
C VAL A 431 9.60 -9.03 -8.63
N LEU A 432 9.76 -10.11 -7.87
CA LEU A 432 10.75 -11.15 -8.12
C LEU A 432 10.51 -11.87 -9.45
N LEU A 433 9.25 -12.16 -9.81
CA LEU A 433 8.92 -12.73 -11.11
C LEU A 433 9.20 -11.74 -12.26
N LYS A 434 8.99 -10.43 -12.06
CA LYS A 434 9.40 -9.39 -13.03
C LYS A 434 10.92 -9.35 -13.19
N LEU A 435 11.69 -9.44 -12.09
CA LEU A 435 13.15 -9.52 -12.13
C LEU A 435 13.63 -10.76 -12.88
N PHE A 436 13.05 -11.93 -12.61
CA PHE A 436 13.32 -13.15 -13.36
C PHE A 436 13.02 -12.94 -14.85
N ALA A 437 11.84 -12.40 -15.18
CA ALA A 437 11.47 -12.15 -16.56
C ALA A 437 12.47 -11.19 -17.23
N ILE A 438 12.93 -10.13 -16.57
CA ILE A 438 13.87 -9.16 -17.18
C ILE A 438 15.30 -9.70 -17.30
N THR A 439 15.79 -10.44 -16.29
CA THR A 439 17.21 -10.82 -16.17
C THR A 439 17.51 -12.26 -16.58
N GLY A 440 16.53 -13.15 -16.51
CA GLY A 440 16.71 -14.60 -16.63
C GLY A 440 17.35 -15.25 -15.39
N GLU A 441 17.55 -14.52 -14.29
CA GLU A 441 18.17 -15.07 -13.07
C GLU A 441 17.18 -15.92 -12.28
N GLU A 442 17.38 -17.24 -12.35
CA GLU A 442 16.51 -18.27 -11.76
C GLU A 442 16.29 -18.13 -10.25
N LYS A 443 17.24 -17.52 -9.53
CA LYS A 443 17.15 -17.27 -8.09
C LYS A 443 15.88 -16.49 -7.73
N TYR A 444 15.47 -15.53 -8.56
CA TYR A 444 14.29 -14.71 -8.31
C TYR A 444 13.00 -15.51 -8.51
N ARG A 445 12.93 -16.38 -9.52
CA ARG A 445 11.80 -17.30 -9.72
C ARG A 445 11.63 -18.24 -8.52
N ILE A 446 12.74 -18.82 -8.05
CA ILE A 446 12.74 -19.73 -6.89
C ILE A 446 12.25 -19.02 -5.63
N LEU A 447 12.74 -17.80 -5.36
CA LEU A 447 12.30 -17.01 -4.20
C LEU A 447 10.80 -16.68 -4.27
N ALA A 448 10.31 -16.25 -5.43
CA ALA A 448 8.88 -15.97 -5.63
C ALA A 448 8.02 -17.22 -5.41
N GLU A 449 8.40 -18.36 -6.00
CA GLU A 449 7.65 -19.60 -5.86
C GLU A 449 7.68 -20.14 -4.44
N ASN A 450 8.79 -20.02 -3.72
CA ASN A 450 8.85 -20.40 -2.32
C ASN A 450 7.87 -19.58 -1.47
N ALA A 451 7.82 -18.25 -1.67
CA ALA A 451 6.91 -17.38 -0.94
C ALA A 451 5.44 -17.74 -1.18
N LEU A 452 5.10 -18.01 -2.45
CA LEU A 452 3.77 -18.52 -2.82
C LEU A 452 3.51 -19.95 -2.31
N ASN A 453 4.52 -20.78 -2.12
CA ASN A 453 4.31 -22.12 -1.55
C ASN A 453 4.01 -22.05 -0.05
N GLU A 454 4.77 -21.25 0.69
CA GLU A 454 4.69 -21.12 2.15
C GLU A 454 3.32 -20.60 2.63
N LEU A 455 2.70 -19.71 1.86
CA LEU A 455 1.49 -18.98 2.27
C LEU A 455 0.19 -19.51 1.64
N ALA A 456 0.27 -20.57 0.85
CA ALA A 456 -0.86 -21.09 0.08
C ALA A 456 -2.04 -21.50 0.95
N GLY A 457 -1.80 -22.25 2.03
CA GLY A 457 -2.88 -22.74 2.90
C GLY A 457 -3.66 -21.60 3.57
N LEU A 458 -2.94 -20.54 3.99
CA LEU A 458 -3.54 -19.37 4.66
C LEU A 458 -4.53 -18.64 3.76
N VAL A 459 -4.14 -18.42 2.49
CA VAL A 459 -4.97 -17.71 1.51
C VAL A 459 -6.12 -18.60 1.01
N GLU A 460 -5.87 -19.89 0.80
CA GLU A 460 -6.89 -20.85 0.35
C GLU A 460 -8.08 -20.91 1.30
N LYS A 461 -7.85 -20.91 2.63
CA LYS A 461 -8.92 -20.92 3.63
C LYS A 461 -9.67 -19.59 3.78
N ARG A 462 -9.34 -18.57 2.97
CA ARG A 462 -9.90 -17.20 3.06
C ARG A 462 -9.72 -16.57 4.44
N SER A 463 -8.63 -16.93 5.12
CA SER A 463 -8.33 -16.43 6.46
C SER A 463 -7.74 -15.02 6.44
N VAL A 464 -7.33 -14.53 5.26
CA VAL A 464 -6.70 -13.23 5.03
C VAL A 464 -7.19 -12.61 3.72
N PHE A 465 -7.22 -11.28 3.65
CA PHE A 465 -7.45 -10.53 2.42
C PHE A 465 -6.11 -10.24 1.76
N ALA A 466 -5.78 -10.97 0.69
CA ALA A 466 -4.47 -10.93 0.02
C ALA A 466 -4.59 -10.91 -1.51
N PRO A 467 -5.18 -9.85 -2.11
CA PRO A 467 -5.39 -9.79 -3.55
C PRO A 467 -4.10 -9.82 -4.38
N GLN A 468 -3.01 -9.21 -3.93
CA GLN A 468 -1.73 -9.18 -4.64
C GLN A 468 -1.07 -10.57 -4.65
N TYR A 469 -1.32 -11.39 -3.63
CA TYR A 469 -0.93 -12.79 -3.63
C TYR A 469 -1.63 -13.60 -4.72
N VAL A 470 -2.94 -13.42 -4.85
CA VAL A 470 -3.73 -14.10 -5.89
C VAL A 470 -3.34 -13.61 -7.27
N GLU A 471 -3.07 -12.32 -7.42
CA GLU A 471 -2.51 -11.74 -8.64
C GLU A 471 -1.14 -12.36 -9.00
N ALA A 472 -0.25 -12.53 -8.02
CA ALA A 472 1.05 -13.17 -8.21
C ALA A 472 0.93 -14.62 -8.69
N ILE A 473 -0.04 -15.39 -8.16
CA ILE A 473 -0.36 -16.73 -8.69
C ILE A 473 -0.77 -16.64 -10.16
N MET A 474 -1.63 -15.68 -10.53
CA MET A 474 -2.02 -15.52 -11.93
C MET A 474 -0.82 -15.19 -12.82
N TYR A 475 0.09 -14.32 -12.40
CA TYR A 475 1.30 -14.01 -13.17
C TYR A 475 2.25 -15.20 -13.27
N LYS A 476 2.47 -15.94 -12.17
CA LYS A 476 3.25 -17.18 -12.18
C LYS A 476 2.68 -18.17 -13.20
N GLU A 477 1.39 -18.43 -13.12
CA GLU A 477 0.75 -19.42 -13.99
C GLU A 477 0.77 -18.96 -15.45
N ARG A 478 0.51 -17.69 -15.74
CA ARG A 478 0.40 -17.20 -17.12
C ARG A 478 1.74 -16.90 -17.78
N GLY A 479 2.73 -16.49 -17.00
CA GLY A 479 3.93 -15.82 -17.49
C GLY A 479 3.69 -14.36 -17.88
N PHE A 480 4.76 -13.58 -17.82
CA PHE A 480 4.79 -12.22 -18.35
C PHE A 480 4.84 -12.24 -19.89
N VAL A 481 4.36 -11.16 -20.49
CA VAL A 481 4.59 -10.84 -21.90
C VAL A 481 5.91 -10.09 -21.97
N GLU A 482 6.94 -10.77 -22.44
CA GLU A 482 8.31 -10.25 -22.51
C GLU A 482 8.53 -9.57 -23.84
N VAL A 483 8.69 -8.24 -23.83
CA VAL A 483 9.04 -7.45 -25.02
C VAL A 483 10.53 -7.17 -25.00
N SER A 484 11.28 -7.91 -25.81
CA SER A 484 12.71 -7.70 -25.98
C SER A 484 12.97 -6.68 -27.08
N LEU A 485 13.40 -5.48 -26.69
CA LEU A 485 13.80 -4.42 -27.60
C LEU A 485 15.29 -4.54 -27.91
N THR A 486 15.61 -4.70 -29.18
CA THR A 486 17.00 -4.74 -29.68
C THR A 486 17.30 -3.45 -30.40
N GLY A 487 18.44 -2.83 -30.11
CA GLY A 487 18.89 -1.61 -30.80
C GLY A 487 19.46 -0.53 -29.89
N ASP A 488 19.77 0.60 -30.51
CA ASP A 488 20.18 1.83 -29.83
C ASP A 488 19.00 2.43 -29.01
N PRO A 489 19.15 2.62 -27.69
CA PRO A 489 18.11 3.18 -26.83
C PRO A 489 17.47 4.47 -27.35
N GLU A 490 18.24 5.36 -27.98
CA GLU A 490 17.72 6.62 -28.53
C GLU A 490 16.67 6.40 -29.64
N LYS A 491 16.77 5.27 -30.34
CA LYS A 491 15.85 4.89 -31.44
C LYS A 491 14.68 4.04 -30.96
N LEU A 492 14.71 3.55 -29.71
CA LEU A 492 13.68 2.68 -29.14
C LEU A 492 12.53 3.44 -28.46
N GLY A 493 12.65 4.75 -28.27
CA GLY A 493 11.62 5.59 -27.66
C GLY A 493 10.18 5.36 -28.18
N PRO A 494 9.95 5.31 -29.51
CA PRO A 494 8.64 4.99 -30.07
C PRO A 494 8.13 3.58 -29.72
N PHE A 495 9.00 2.57 -29.68
CA PHE A 495 8.64 1.21 -29.28
C PHE A 495 8.22 1.17 -27.81
N ILE A 496 9.03 1.78 -26.93
CA ILE A 496 8.76 1.88 -25.49
C ILE A 496 7.39 2.52 -25.26
N ARG A 497 7.11 3.67 -25.89
CA ARG A 497 5.81 4.36 -25.76
C ARG A 497 4.64 3.49 -26.21
N ASN A 498 4.78 2.73 -27.30
CA ASN A 498 3.71 1.85 -27.77
C ASN A 498 3.45 0.67 -26.84
N VAL A 499 4.50 0.12 -26.21
CA VAL A 499 4.35 -0.94 -25.20
C VAL A 499 3.67 -0.39 -23.95
N LEU A 500 4.22 0.71 -23.41
CA LEU A 500 3.75 1.29 -22.15
C LEU A 500 2.36 1.92 -22.27
N SER A 501 1.91 2.33 -23.46
CA SER A 501 0.56 2.89 -23.65
C SER A 501 -0.56 1.89 -23.35
N ARG A 502 -0.24 0.60 -23.19
CA ARG A 502 -1.17 -0.43 -22.71
C ARG A 502 -1.43 -0.36 -21.21
N LEU A 503 -0.52 0.27 -20.44
CA LEU A 503 -0.56 0.30 -18.97
C LEU A 503 -0.82 -1.08 -18.35
N SER A 504 -0.22 -2.13 -18.92
CA SER A 504 -0.38 -3.51 -18.43
C SER A 504 0.81 -3.89 -17.55
N GLU A 505 0.51 -4.35 -16.34
CA GLU A 505 1.51 -4.85 -15.40
C GLU A 505 2.04 -6.25 -15.78
N ARG A 506 1.41 -6.94 -16.76
CA ARG A 506 1.85 -8.23 -17.30
C ARG A 506 2.92 -8.10 -18.38
N ILE A 507 3.14 -6.90 -18.92
CA ILE A 507 4.15 -6.68 -19.95
C ILE A 507 5.44 -6.22 -19.30
N VAL A 508 6.56 -6.86 -19.63
CA VAL A 508 7.90 -6.45 -19.21
C VAL A 508 8.79 -6.13 -20.39
N ILE A 509 9.54 -5.04 -20.31
CA ILE A 509 10.48 -4.62 -21.37
C ILE A 509 11.90 -5.06 -21.00
N LYS A 510 12.58 -5.71 -21.95
CA LYS A 510 14.01 -6.00 -21.90
C LYS A 510 14.75 -5.23 -23.00
N HIS A 511 16.04 -4.98 -22.78
CA HIS A 511 16.90 -4.32 -23.76
C HIS A 511 18.10 -5.19 -24.11
N ALA A 512 18.41 -5.26 -25.41
CA ALA A 512 19.63 -5.82 -25.94
C ALA A 512 20.27 -4.84 -26.94
N GLU A 513 21.60 -4.80 -26.98
CA GLU A 513 22.31 -4.03 -27.99
C GLU A 513 22.16 -4.66 -29.38
N GLY A 514 22.03 -3.82 -30.41
CA GLY A 514 21.91 -4.30 -31.78
C GLY A 514 21.98 -3.18 -32.81
N ALA A 515 22.20 -3.55 -34.07
CA ALA A 515 22.37 -2.60 -35.16
C ALA A 515 21.05 -1.96 -35.65
N LYS A 516 19.92 -2.63 -35.42
CA LYS A 516 18.58 -2.18 -35.84
C LYS A 516 17.67 -2.07 -34.62
N ALA A 517 16.76 -1.10 -34.66
CA ALA A 517 15.68 -0.97 -33.69
C ALA A 517 14.56 -1.94 -34.05
N GLU A 518 14.41 -3.00 -33.26
CA GLU A 518 13.41 -4.05 -33.48
C GLU A 518 12.92 -4.63 -32.15
N ALA A 519 11.78 -5.32 -32.19
CA ALA A 519 11.18 -5.91 -30.99
C ALA A 519 10.78 -7.37 -31.21
N THR A 520 10.97 -8.21 -30.20
CA THR A 520 10.44 -9.58 -30.15
C THR A 520 9.51 -9.69 -28.95
N VAL A 521 8.36 -10.33 -29.13
CA VAL A 521 7.37 -10.55 -28.06
C VAL A 521 7.36 -12.03 -27.73
N CYS A 522 7.67 -12.37 -26.48
CA CYS A 522 7.63 -13.74 -25.98
C CYS A 522 6.59 -13.89 -24.87
N VAL A 523 5.89 -15.01 -24.85
CA VAL A 523 5.06 -15.44 -23.73
C VAL A 523 5.43 -16.88 -23.44
N ARG A 524 6.03 -17.11 -22.26
CA ARG A 524 6.68 -18.38 -21.93
C ARG A 524 7.67 -18.76 -23.04
N GLU A 525 7.56 -19.97 -23.59
CA GLU A 525 8.47 -20.50 -24.63
C GLU A 525 8.11 -20.06 -26.05
N THR A 526 7.01 -19.31 -26.25
CA THR A 526 6.55 -18.90 -27.58
C THR A 526 6.93 -17.45 -27.86
N CYS A 527 7.77 -17.23 -28.87
CA CYS A 527 8.19 -15.90 -29.33
C CYS A 527 7.65 -15.57 -30.73
N ARG A 528 7.36 -14.29 -30.97
CA ARG A 528 6.92 -13.73 -32.26
C ARG A 528 7.74 -12.47 -32.57
N GLY A 529 8.03 -12.23 -33.85
CA GLY A 529 8.88 -11.14 -34.32
C GLY A 529 10.05 -11.64 -35.18
N PRO A 530 11.06 -10.79 -35.47
CA PRO A 530 11.19 -9.41 -35.01
C PRO A 530 10.19 -8.46 -35.68
N TYR A 531 9.72 -7.47 -34.93
CA TYR A 531 8.91 -6.36 -35.39
C TYR A 531 9.81 -5.15 -35.62
N ASP A 532 9.90 -4.71 -36.87
CA ASP A 532 10.76 -3.60 -37.33
C ASP A 532 10.10 -2.22 -37.22
N SER A 533 8.87 -2.14 -36.72
CA SER A 533 8.18 -0.86 -36.48
C SER A 533 7.32 -0.87 -35.21
N PRO A 534 7.14 0.28 -34.55
CA PRO A 534 6.29 0.41 -33.36
C PRO A 534 4.84 -0.01 -33.61
N ASP A 535 4.28 0.26 -34.78
CA ASP A 535 2.88 -0.06 -35.10
C ASP A 535 2.67 -1.57 -35.26
N LYS A 536 3.63 -2.27 -35.87
CA LYS A 536 3.59 -3.74 -35.97
C LYS A 536 3.68 -4.38 -34.58
N LEU A 537 4.54 -3.85 -33.71
CA LEU A 537 4.62 -4.30 -32.31
C LEU A 537 3.30 -4.05 -31.58
N PHE A 538 2.72 -2.85 -31.73
CA PHE A 538 1.46 -2.50 -31.07
C PHE A 538 0.32 -3.45 -31.46
N ALA A 539 0.19 -3.76 -32.75
CA ALA A 539 -0.78 -4.72 -33.26
C ALA A 539 -0.52 -6.16 -32.76
N ALA A 540 0.75 -6.56 -32.67
CA ALA A 540 1.12 -7.87 -32.13
C ALA A 540 0.66 -8.04 -30.67
N LEU A 541 0.81 -7.01 -29.86
CA LEU A 541 0.40 -7.01 -28.46
C LEU A 541 -1.13 -7.14 -28.27
N GLU A 542 -1.96 -6.74 -29.25
CA GLU A 542 -3.42 -6.96 -29.20
C GLU A 542 -3.80 -8.44 -29.29
N THR A 543 -2.99 -9.21 -29.99
CA THR A 543 -3.22 -10.64 -30.23
C THR A 543 -2.54 -11.55 -29.20
N THR A 544 -1.99 -10.97 -28.14
CA THR A 544 -1.15 -11.65 -27.14
C THR A 544 -1.83 -11.70 -25.75
N GLY A 545 -3.16 -11.52 -25.70
CA GLY A 545 -3.98 -11.61 -24.48
C GLY A 545 -4.01 -12.99 -23.86
#